data_AF-A0A512CJ04-F1
#
_entry.id   AF-A0A512CJ04-F1
#
_cell.length_a   1.000
_cell.length_b   1.000
_cell.length_c   1.000
_cell.angle_alpha   90.00
_cell.angle_beta   90.00
_cell.angle_gamma   90.00
#
_symmetry.space_group_name_H-M   'P 1'
#
loop_
_entity.id
_entity.type
_entity.pdbx_description
1 polymer ?
#
loop_
_entity_poly.entity_id
_entity_poly.type
_entity_poly.pdbx_seq_one_letter_code
_entity_poly.pdbx_strand_id
1 'polypeptide(L)'
;MLVPAGGPDPDNMEWVAANKKFFVPVKALSGIFRGVFMEKLFHALRSDQLRIPEKQKGMYAAPELLKKEVYSKSWHVYIKKTFKGTNQVVSYLGRYTHRVAISNSRIQSVEDGTVKFRWKDYRDRKTKIMELPCAEFTRRFMQHVLPSGFYKIRYYGIMSSANSKTKMEDCFRLLKAARFISFYEGLSTYEILEEILGQDPFRCPRCETGKMMYGLAEAKGTDP
;
A
#
# COMPACT_ATOMS: atom_id res chain seq x y z
N MET A 1 0.30 -1.29 -6.38
CA MET A 1 -0.01 -2.64 -6.86
C MET A 1 1.20 -3.17 -7.61
N LEU A 2 1.60 -4.41 -7.34
CA LEU A 2 2.58 -5.11 -8.17
C LEU A 2 1.84 -5.88 -9.25
N VAL A 3 2.34 -5.82 -10.47
CA VAL A 3 1.73 -6.48 -11.62
C VAL A 3 2.82 -7.33 -12.28
N PRO A 4 2.58 -8.63 -12.50
CA PRO A 4 3.57 -9.48 -13.16
C PRO A 4 3.68 -9.09 -14.63
N ALA A 5 4.83 -9.36 -15.24
CA ALA A 5 5.06 -9.13 -16.66
C ALA A 5 4.47 -10.28 -17.51
N GLY A 6 3.21 -10.61 -17.28
CA GLY A 6 2.49 -11.71 -17.91
C GLY A 6 1.48 -12.35 -16.96
N GLY A 7 0.81 -13.39 -17.44
CA GLY A 7 -0.11 -14.20 -16.67
C GLY A 7 -0.52 -15.44 -17.45
N PRO A 8 -1.30 -16.35 -16.83
CA PRO A 8 -1.90 -17.47 -17.54
C PRO A 8 -2.80 -16.99 -18.69
N ASP A 9 -2.86 -17.77 -19.77
CA ASP A 9 -3.90 -17.68 -20.80
C ASP A 9 -5.29 -18.06 -20.24
N PRO A 10 -6.39 -17.82 -20.99
CA PRO A 10 -7.75 -18.06 -20.50
C PRO A 10 -8.03 -19.50 -20.01
N ASP A 11 -7.38 -20.49 -20.60
CA ASP A 11 -7.47 -21.92 -20.27
C ASP A 11 -6.40 -22.39 -19.26
N ASN A 12 -5.46 -21.53 -18.86
CA ASN A 12 -4.37 -21.79 -17.89
C ASN A 12 -3.37 -22.87 -18.32
N MET A 13 -3.17 -23.01 -19.63
CA MET A 13 -2.27 -23.99 -20.24
C MET A 13 -0.90 -23.39 -20.55
N GLU A 14 -0.81 -22.08 -20.76
CA GLU A 14 0.44 -21.38 -21.06
C GLU A 14 0.61 -20.08 -20.27
N TRP A 15 1.88 -19.68 -20.08
CA TRP A 15 2.19 -18.34 -19.58
C TRP A 15 2.33 -17.35 -20.74
N VAL A 16 1.43 -16.38 -20.80
CA VAL A 16 1.49 -15.28 -21.76
C VAL A 16 2.36 -14.16 -21.20
N ALA A 17 3.57 -14.02 -21.74
CA ALA A 17 4.48 -12.94 -21.35
C ALA A 17 3.98 -11.57 -21.84
N ALA A 18 4.17 -10.54 -21.01
CA ALA A 18 3.94 -9.16 -21.40
C ALA A 18 4.91 -8.73 -22.51
N ASN A 19 4.51 -7.73 -23.30
CA ASN A 19 5.39 -7.13 -24.31
C ASN A 19 6.69 -6.61 -23.67
N LYS A 20 7.84 -6.90 -24.32
CA LYS A 20 9.19 -6.53 -23.84
C LYS A 20 9.36 -5.03 -23.58
N LYS A 21 8.65 -4.18 -24.34
CA LYS A 21 8.73 -2.71 -24.21
C LYS A 21 7.97 -2.24 -22.97
N PHE A 22 6.69 -2.56 -22.83
CA PHE A 22 5.89 -2.26 -21.64
C PHE A 22 4.52 -2.95 -21.66
N PHE A 23 3.98 -3.25 -20.48
CA PHE A 23 2.75 -4.05 -20.32
C PHE A 23 1.45 -3.27 -20.59
N VAL A 24 1.35 -1.98 -20.24
CA VAL A 24 0.07 -1.23 -20.36
C VAL A 24 0.27 0.21 -20.87
N PRO A 25 -0.51 0.68 -21.86
CA PRO A 25 -0.52 2.09 -22.24
C PRO A 25 -1.08 2.97 -21.11
N VAL A 26 -0.19 3.68 -20.41
CA VAL A 26 -0.51 4.48 -19.21
C VAL A 26 -1.61 5.51 -19.44
N LYS A 27 -1.60 6.19 -20.59
CA LYS A 27 -2.60 7.22 -20.94
C LYS A 27 -4.00 6.59 -21.07
N ALA A 28 -4.11 5.45 -21.74
CA ALA A 28 -5.37 4.73 -21.89
C ALA A 28 -5.88 4.24 -20.52
N LEU A 29 -5.00 3.63 -19.71
CA LEU A 29 -5.37 3.19 -18.37
C LEU A 29 -5.84 4.35 -17.49
N SER A 30 -5.21 5.52 -17.60
CA SER A 30 -5.61 6.70 -16.84
C SER A 30 -7.02 7.16 -17.20
N GLY A 31 -7.37 7.11 -18.49
CA GLY A 31 -8.72 7.40 -18.98
C GLY A 31 -9.76 6.38 -18.48
N ILE A 32 -9.45 5.09 -18.61
CA ILE A 32 -10.32 3.98 -18.16
C ILE A 32 -10.55 4.07 -16.65
N PHE A 33 -9.47 4.22 -15.87
CA PHE A 33 -9.56 4.32 -14.42
C PHE A 33 -10.42 5.51 -13.99
N ARG A 34 -10.23 6.68 -14.61
CA ARG A 34 -11.09 7.85 -14.37
C ARG A 34 -12.55 7.52 -14.68
N GLY A 35 -12.86 6.93 -15.82
CA GLY A 35 -14.23 6.58 -16.21
C GLY A 35 -14.90 5.63 -15.20
N VAL A 36 -14.27 4.48 -14.94
CA VAL A 36 -14.79 3.45 -14.02
C VAL A 36 -14.94 3.98 -12.60
N PHE A 37 -13.96 4.74 -12.11
CA PHE A 37 -14.03 5.33 -10.78
C PHE A 37 -15.20 6.31 -10.66
N MET A 38 -15.36 7.20 -11.64
CA MET A 38 -16.42 8.22 -11.61
C MET A 38 -17.81 7.61 -11.74
N GLU A 39 -17.98 6.59 -12.59
CA GLU A 39 -19.22 5.82 -12.68
C GLU A 39 -19.60 5.22 -11.33
N LYS A 40 -18.67 4.51 -10.68
CA LYS A 40 -18.90 3.90 -9.36
C LYS A 40 -19.17 4.93 -8.28
N LEU A 41 -18.43 6.04 -8.27
CA LEU A 41 -18.63 7.13 -7.32
C LEU A 41 -20.04 7.72 -7.46
N PHE A 42 -20.49 8.03 -8.67
CA PHE A 42 -21.82 8.62 -8.88
C PHE A 42 -22.95 7.62 -8.65
N HIS A 43 -22.74 6.34 -8.91
CA HIS A 43 -23.67 5.30 -8.48
C HIS A 43 -23.81 5.31 -6.94
N ALA A 44 -22.69 5.24 -6.22
CA ALA A 44 -22.69 5.21 -4.75
C ALA A 44 -23.27 6.50 -4.12
N LEU A 45 -23.03 7.67 -4.74
CA LEU A 45 -23.66 8.93 -4.32
C LEU A 45 -25.18 8.93 -4.50
N ARG A 46 -25.68 8.45 -5.65
CA ARG A 46 -27.13 8.40 -5.93
C ARG A 46 -27.86 7.36 -5.09
N SER A 47 -27.18 6.30 -4.70
CA SER A 47 -27.70 5.23 -3.86
C SER A 47 -27.47 5.45 -2.36
N ASP A 48 -27.01 6.64 -1.95
CA ASP A 48 -26.70 7.00 -0.56
C ASP A 48 -25.80 5.98 0.18
N GLN A 49 -24.85 5.38 -0.55
CA GLN A 49 -23.93 4.37 -0.02
C GLN A 49 -22.66 4.99 0.59
N LEU A 50 -22.52 6.31 0.55
CA LEU A 50 -21.33 7.01 0.98
C LEU A 50 -21.62 7.88 2.20
N ARG A 51 -20.82 7.70 3.26
CA ARG A 51 -20.81 8.62 4.38
C ARG A 51 -20.04 9.88 4.00
N ILE A 52 -20.75 10.96 3.71
CA ILE A 52 -20.16 12.26 3.38
C ILE A 52 -20.08 13.12 4.65
N PRO A 53 -18.90 13.65 5.02
CA PRO A 53 -18.80 14.57 6.15
C PRO A 53 -19.70 15.80 5.98
N GLU A 54 -20.39 16.24 7.04
CA GLU A 54 -21.34 17.36 6.98
C GLU A 54 -20.78 18.61 6.29
N LYS A 55 -19.54 18.99 6.64
CA LYS A 55 -18.85 20.16 6.07
C LYS A 55 -18.56 20.04 4.57
N GLN A 56 -18.70 18.85 3.99
CA GLN A 56 -18.42 18.56 2.58
C GLN A 56 -19.68 18.23 1.77
N LYS A 57 -20.87 18.09 2.41
CA LYS A 57 -22.12 17.73 1.72
C LYS A 57 -22.41 18.62 0.52
N GLY A 58 -22.21 19.93 0.63
CA GLY A 58 -22.44 20.88 -0.46
C GLY A 58 -21.62 20.59 -1.72
N MET A 59 -20.38 20.08 -1.57
CA MET A 59 -19.51 19.74 -2.71
C MET A 59 -20.02 18.51 -3.49
N TYR A 60 -20.72 17.60 -2.82
CA TYR A 60 -21.26 16.38 -3.42
C TYR A 60 -22.75 16.47 -3.77
N ALA A 61 -23.43 17.56 -3.38
CA ALA A 61 -24.85 17.79 -3.62
C ALA A 61 -25.21 17.98 -5.11
N ALA A 62 -24.23 18.38 -5.94
CA ALA A 62 -24.40 18.57 -7.37
C ALA A 62 -23.41 17.69 -8.16
N PRO A 63 -23.73 16.39 -8.38
CA PRO A 63 -22.86 15.45 -9.08
C PRO A 63 -22.35 15.94 -10.45
N GLU A 64 -23.14 16.70 -11.19
CA GLU A 64 -22.74 17.22 -12.51
C GLU A 64 -21.66 18.30 -12.42
N LEU A 65 -21.69 19.16 -11.40
CA LEU A 65 -20.63 20.14 -11.15
C LEU A 65 -19.33 19.43 -10.76
N LEU A 66 -19.43 18.42 -9.89
CA LEU A 66 -18.29 17.58 -9.51
C LEU A 66 -17.71 16.86 -10.73
N LYS A 67 -18.56 16.32 -11.61
CA LYS A 67 -18.15 15.68 -12.86
C LYS A 67 -17.37 16.67 -13.73
N LYS A 68 -17.90 17.88 -13.95
CA LYS A 68 -17.23 18.91 -14.74
C LYS A 68 -15.85 19.25 -14.18
N GLU A 69 -15.75 19.47 -12.88
CA GLU A 69 -14.47 19.80 -12.24
C GLU A 69 -13.46 18.65 -12.33
N VAL A 70 -13.89 17.42 -12.02
CA VAL A 70 -12.99 16.26 -12.01
C VAL A 70 -12.49 15.90 -13.41
N TYR A 71 -13.34 16.02 -14.44
CA TYR A 71 -12.97 15.73 -15.81
C TYR A 71 -12.11 16.82 -16.45
N SER A 72 -12.13 18.05 -15.91
CA SER A 72 -11.23 19.13 -16.33
C SER A 72 -9.75 18.85 -16.00
N LYS A 73 -9.48 17.99 -15.02
CA LYS A 73 -8.13 17.61 -14.60
C LYS A 73 -7.69 16.34 -15.33
N SER A 74 -6.43 16.31 -15.78
CA SER A 74 -5.81 15.09 -16.28
C SER A 74 -5.50 14.14 -15.13
N TRP A 75 -6.07 12.93 -15.18
CA TRP A 75 -5.76 11.88 -14.23
C TRP A 75 -4.48 11.18 -14.66
N HIS A 76 -3.59 10.94 -13.71
CA HIS A 76 -2.29 10.32 -13.96
C HIS A 76 -2.22 9.02 -13.16
N VAL A 77 -2.36 7.89 -13.84
CA VAL A 77 -2.03 6.60 -13.25
C VAL A 77 -0.53 6.39 -13.39
N TYR A 78 0.20 6.35 -12.27
CA TYR A 78 1.63 6.12 -12.31
C TYR A 78 1.93 4.63 -12.40
N ILE A 79 2.52 4.21 -13.53
CA ILE A 79 3.07 2.87 -13.70
C ILE A 79 4.53 3.02 -14.08
N LYS A 80 5.39 2.25 -13.41
CA LYS A 80 6.81 2.22 -13.70
C LYS A 80 7.25 0.76 -13.84
N LYS A 81 8.05 0.48 -14.87
CA LYS A 81 8.74 -0.81 -14.99
C LYS A 81 9.59 -1.03 -13.74
N THR A 82 9.44 -2.18 -13.10
CA THR A 82 10.23 -2.54 -11.93
C THR A 82 11.71 -2.50 -12.26
N PHE A 83 12.53 -2.20 -11.25
CA PHE A 83 13.97 -2.05 -11.41
C PHE A 83 14.64 -3.41 -11.71
N LYS A 84 15.93 -3.40 -12.07
CA LYS A 84 16.69 -4.58 -12.50
C LYS A 84 16.91 -5.56 -11.34
N GLY A 85 15.98 -6.50 -11.14
CA GLY A 85 16.15 -7.67 -10.27
C GLY A 85 15.28 -7.69 -9.01
N THR A 86 15.15 -8.89 -8.44
CA THR A 86 14.32 -9.21 -7.26
C THR A 86 14.70 -8.37 -6.04
N ASN A 87 15.99 -8.21 -5.75
CA ASN A 87 16.48 -7.43 -4.59
C ASN A 87 16.01 -5.97 -4.59
N GLN A 88 15.90 -5.34 -5.76
CA GLN A 88 15.44 -3.94 -5.85
C GLN A 88 13.93 -3.85 -5.65
N VAL A 89 13.17 -4.86 -6.07
CA VAL A 89 11.73 -4.98 -5.78
C VAL A 89 11.55 -5.17 -4.27
N VAL A 90 12.30 -6.07 -3.64
CA VAL A 90 12.26 -6.29 -2.18
C VAL A 90 12.62 -5.02 -1.42
N SER A 91 13.71 -4.34 -1.78
CA SER A 91 14.11 -3.06 -1.15
C SER A 91 13.07 -1.94 -1.35
N TYR A 92 12.40 -1.91 -2.49
CA TYR A 92 11.29 -0.98 -2.73
C TYR A 92 10.10 -1.30 -1.82
N LEU A 93 9.70 -2.56 -1.75
CA LEU A 93 8.57 -3.00 -0.93
C LEU A 93 8.84 -2.82 0.56
N GLY A 94 10.02 -3.19 1.04
CA GLY A 94 10.42 -3.02 2.44
C GLY A 94 10.35 -1.55 2.89
N ARG A 95 10.73 -0.60 2.01
CA ARG A 95 10.53 0.82 2.32
C ARG A 95 9.06 1.21 2.41
N TYR A 96 8.19 0.57 1.63
CA TYR A 96 6.75 0.86 1.60
C TYR A 96 5.99 0.21 2.76
N THR A 97 6.42 -0.96 3.24
CA THR A 97 5.86 -1.61 4.43
C THR A 97 6.21 -0.81 5.69
N HIS A 98 7.50 -0.54 5.91
CA HIS A 98 7.99 0.07 7.14
C HIS A 98 7.80 1.58 7.24
N ARG A 99 7.73 2.32 6.13
CA ARG A 99 7.59 3.79 6.16
C ARG A 99 6.15 4.20 5.86
N VAL A 100 5.54 5.00 6.75
CA VAL A 100 4.12 5.41 6.63
C VAL A 100 3.99 6.63 5.72
N ALA A 101 4.60 7.75 6.09
CA ALA A 101 4.54 9.01 5.33
C ALA A 101 5.92 9.64 5.17
N ILE A 102 6.61 9.77 6.30
CA ILE A 102 7.92 10.40 6.42
C ILE A 102 8.90 9.47 7.13
N SER A 103 10.20 9.63 6.86
CA SER A 103 11.26 8.93 7.61
C SER A 103 11.78 9.86 8.70
N ASN A 104 12.14 9.34 9.87
CA ASN A 104 12.63 10.16 10.98
C ASN A 104 13.82 11.05 10.58
N SER A 105 14.75 10.54 9.76
CA SER A 105 15.89 11.30 9.23
C SER A 105 15.55 12.51 8.34
N ARG A 106 14.28 12.66 7.95
CA ARG A 106 13.78 13.84 7.24
C ARG A 106 13.24 14.90 8.18
N ILE A 107 12.87 14.55 9.41
CA ILE A 107 12.48 15.52 10.45
C ILE A 107 13.78 16.13 10.97
N GLN A 108 13.90 17.45 10.86
CA GLN A 108 15.10 18.20 11.25
C GLN A 108 14.99 18.72 12.67
N SER A 109 13.82 19.26 13.04
CA SER A 109 13.54 19.70 14.41
C SER A 109 12.04 19.71 14.69
N VAL A 110 11.72 19.68 15.98
CA VAL A 110 10.38 19.85 16.53
C VAL A 110 10.49 20.79 17.72
N GLU A 111 10.22 22.07 17.50
CA GLU A 111 10.45 23.17 18.44
C GLU A 111 9.29 24.16 18.33
N ASP A 112 8.92 24.81 19.43
CA ASP A 112 7.91 25.89 19.46
C ASP A 112 6.60 25.54 18.74
N GLY A 113 6.11 24.32 18.95
CA GLY A 113 4.87 23.84 18.33
C GLY A 113 4.94 23.65 16.81
N THR A 114 6.14 23.58 16.24
CA THR A 114 6.38 23.54 14.80
C THR A 114 7.33 22.39 14.43
N VAL A 115 7.09 21.77 13.28
CA VAL A 115 7.90 20.68 12.72
C VAL A 115 8.59 21.16 11.45
N LYS A 116 9.92 21.08 11.43
CA LYS A 116 10.75 21.32 10.22
C LYS A 116 11.18 20.00 9.63
N PHE A 117 10.93 19.80 8.33
CA PHE A 117 11.32 18.56 7.66
C PHE A 117 11.71 18.74 6.19
N ARG A 118 12.63 17.89 5.74
CA ARG A 118 13.06 17.82 4.33
C ARG A 118 12.05 17.07 3.49
N TRP A 119 11.71 17.63 2.35
CA TRP A 119 10.88 16.98 1.34
C TRP A 119 11.50 17.15 -0.06
N LYS A 120 11.17 16.24 -0.96
CA LYS A 120 11.58 16.33 -2.36
C LYS A 120 10.46 16.97 -3.15
N ASP A 121 10.72 18.14 -3.71
CA ASP A 121 9.82 18.76 -4.65
C ASP A 121 9.98 18.07 -6.00
N TYR A 122 8.92 17.38 -6.46
CA TYR A 122 8.96 16.64 -7.71
C TYR A 122 8.85 17.55 -8.94
N ARG A 123 8.42 18.81 -8.78
CA ARG A 123 8.29 19.78 -9.89
C ARG A 123 9.66 20.25 -10.38
N ASP A 124 10.56 20.56 -9.45
CA ASP A 124 11.93 20.99 -9.78
C ASP A 124 13.01 19.96 -9.38
N ARG A 125 12.60 18.82 -8.82
CA ARG A 125 13.44 17.69 -8.37
C ARG A 125 14.43 18.03 -7.26
N LYS A 126 14.27 19.15 -6.56
CA LYS A 126 15.15 19.60 -5.47
C LYS A 126 14.65 19.14 -4.11
N THR A 127 15.57 18.98 -3.16
CA THR A 127 15.23 18.81 -1.75
C THR A 127 15.04 20.18 -1.12
N LYS A 128 13.91 20.38 -0.46
CA LYS A 128 13.53 21.63 0.22
C LYS A 128 13.16 21.36 1.67
N ILE A 129 13.14 22.40 2.48
CA ILE A 129 12.65 22.35 3.86
C ILE A 129 11.22 22.88 3.88
N MET A 130 10.35 22.21 4.61
CA MET A 130 9.00 22.65 4.91
C MET A 130 8.85 22.78 6.42
N GLU A 131 8.12 23.81 6.83
CA GLU A 131 7.82 24.12 8.22
C GLU A 131 6.30 24.16 8.38
N LEU A 132 5.78 23.41 9.35
CA LEU A 132 4.35 23.32 9.63
C LEU A 132 4.09 23.31 11.13
N PRO A 133 2.97 23.90 11.61
CA PRO A 133 2.50 23.66 12.95
C PRO A 133 2.33 22.16 13.23
N CYS A 134 2.64 21.70 14.44
CA CYS A 134 2.54 20.30 14.85
C CYS A 134 1.17 19.68 14.55
N ALA A 135 0.09 20.45 14.76
CA ALA A 135 -1.27 20.00 14.46
C ALA A 135 -1.49 19.71 12.96
N GLU A 136 -0.99 20.59 12.08
CA GLU A 136 -1.12 20.40 10.63
C GLU A 136 -0.21 19.27 10.12
N PHE A 137 1.02 19.16 10.66
CA PHE A 137 1.89 18.02 10.38
C PHE A 137 1.22 16.71 10.76
N THR A 138 0.64 16.64 11.96
CA THR A 138 -0.08 15.45 12.46
C THR A 138 -1.29 15.13 11.60
N ARG A 139 -2.12 16.13 11.26
CA ARG A 139 -3.28 15.94 10.37
C ARG A 139 -2.88 15.40 8.99
N ARG A 140 -1.76 15.87 8.42
CA ARG A 140 -1.22 15.33 7.16
C ARG A 140 -0.67 13.92 7.34
N PHE A 141 0.07 13.67 8.41
CA PHE A 141 0.60 12.35 8.72
C PHE A 141 -0.50 11.31 8.85
N MET A 142 -1.59 11.64 9.56
CA MET A 142 -2.71 10.72 9.77
C MET A 142 -3.45 10.34 8.49
N GLN A 143 -3.38 11.15 7.43
CA GLN A 143 -3.93 10.76 6.12
C GLN A 143 -3.18 9.59 5.47
N HIS A 144 -1.98 9.26 5.96
CA HIS A 144 -1.19 8.10 5.51
C HIS A 144 -1.37 6.87 6.40
N VAL A 145 -2.05 7.02 7.54
CA VAL A 145 -2.43 5.89 8.40
C VAL A 145 -3.73 5.32 7.83
N LEU A 146 -3.66 4.08 7.36
CA LEU A 146 -4.81 3.42 6.77
C LEU A 146 -5.76 2.94 7.89
N PRO A 147 -7.09 3.02 7.68
CA PRO A 147 -8.04 2.41 8.59
C PRO A 147 -7.80 0.90 8.74
N SER A 148 -8.32 0.32 9.82
CA SER A 148 -8.26 -1.14 10.02
C SER A 148 -8.85 -1.89 8.81
N GLY A 149 -8.20 -3.00 8.45
CA GLY A 149 -8.54 -3.80 7.26
C GLY A 149 -7.99 -3.27 5.93
N PHE A 150 -7.39 -2.08 5.89
CA PHE A 150 -6.74 -1.54 4.69
C PHE A 150 -5.23 -1.73 4.73
N TYR A 151 -4.68 -2.26 3.63
CA TYR A 151 -3.25 -2.51 3.47
C TYR A 151 -2.61 -1.53 2.46
N LYS A 152 -1.38 -1.11 2.73
CA LYS A 152 -0.61 -0.21 1.84
C LYS A 152 -0.30 -0.87 0.50
N ILE A 153 0.10 -2.14 0.54
CA ILE A 153 0.36 -2.95 -0.64
C ILE A 153 -0.85 -3.84 -0.85
N ARG A 154 -1.50 -3.67 -2.01
CA ARG A 154 -2.65 -4.46 -2.40
C ARG A 154 -2.24 -5.44 -3.49
N TYR A 155 -2.67 -6.69 -3.31
CA TYR A 155 -2.45 -7.79 -4.23
C TYR A 155 -3.77 -8.20 -4.88
N TYR A 156 -3.73 -8.52 -6.17
CA TYR A 156 -4.89 -8.86 -6.98
C TYR A 156 -4.54 -10.00 -7.95
N GLY A 157 -5.58 -10.58 -8.57
CA GLY A 157 -5.42 -11.65 -9.54
C GLY A 157 -4.70 -12.85 -8.93
N ILE A 158 -3.68 -13.37 -9.61
CA ILE A 158 -2.89 -14.52 -9.15
C ILE A 158 -2.14 -14.27 -7.82
N MET A 159 -1.88 -13.01 -7.47
CA MET A 159 -1.19 -12.66 -6.22
C MET A 159 -2.14 -12.36 -5.05
N SER A 160 -3.46 -12.36 -5.25
CA SER A 160 -4.39 -12.12 -4.14
C SER A 160 -4.24 -13.22 -3.08
N SER A 161 -4.52 -12.92 -1.81
CA SER A 161 -4.46 -13.93 -0.74
C SER A 161 -5.32 -15.16 -1.05
N ALA A 162 -6.52 -14.95 -1.60
CA ALA A 162 -7.45 -16.00 -1.99
C ALA A 162 -6.92 -16.93 -3.11
N ASN A 163 -6.08 -16.40 -4.02
CA ASN A 163 -5.57 -17.16 -5.16
C ASN A 163 -4.12 -17.61 -4.99
N SER A 164 -3.35 -16.93 -4.14
CA SER A 164 -1.89 -17.10 -4.06
C SER A 164 -1.48 -18.52 -3.66
N LYS A 165 -2.29 -19.22 -2.87
CA LYS A 165 -2.00 -20.62 -2.50
C LYS A 165 -2.23 -21.59 -3.65
N THR A 166 -3.26 -21.37 -4.47
CA THR A 166 -3.67 -22.31 -5.53
C THR A 166 -3.05 -21.98 -6.88
N LYS A 167 -3.08 -20.71 -7.28
CA LYS A 167 -2.64 -20.28 -8.63
C LYS A 167 -1.14 -20.09 -8.76
N MET A 168 -0.42 -19.91 -7.65
CA MET A 168 1.02 -19.64 -7.72
C MET A 168 1.80 -20.86 -8.18
N GLU A 169 1.39 -22.05 -7.77
CA GLU A 169 2.00 -23.32 -8.20
C GLU A 169 1.85 -23.52 -9.71
N ASP A 170 0.64 -23.28 -10.24
CA ASP A 170 0.40 -23.27 -11.67
C ASP A 170 1.28 -22.25 -12.39
N CYS A 171 1.41 -21.03 -11.86
CA CYS A 171 2.28 -20.03 -12.45
C CYS A 171 3.75 -20.50 -12.52
N PHE A 172 4.28 -21.11 -11.45
CA PHE A 172 5.64 -21.66 -11.45
C PHE A 172 5.80 -22.82 -12.44
N ARG A 173 4.80 -23.71 -12.53
CA ARG A 173 4.75 -24.81 -13.52
C ARG A 173 4.78 -24.27 -14.95
N LEU A 174 3.91 -23.31 -15.28
CA LEU A 174 3.83 -22.69 -16.61
C LEU A 174 5.11 -21.92 -16.97
N LEU A 175 5.72 -21.26 -15.97
CA LEU A 175 7.01 -20.56 -16.13
C LEU A 175 8.21 -21.51 -16.19
N LYS A 176 8.02 -22.81 -15.95
CA LYS A 176 9.10 -23.81 -15.79
C LYS A 176 10.15 -23.34 -14.78
N ALA A 177 9.70 -22.70 -13.70
CA ALA A 177 10.54 -22.11 -12.68
C ALA A 177 10.35 -22.86 -11.36
N ALA A 178 11.45 -23.09 -10.64
CA ALA A 178 11.37 -23.62 -9.30
C ALA A 178 10.81 -22.55 -8.35
N ARG A 179 9.87 -22.95 -7.50
CA ARG A 179 9.40 -22.11 -6.40
C ARG A 179 10.48 -22.05 -5.32
N PHE A 180 10.90 -20.84 -4.96
CA PHE A 180 11.71 -20.64 -3.77
C PHE A 180 10.84 -20.85 -2.53
N ILE A 181 11.22 -21.82 -1.70
CA ILE A 181 10.63 -22.03 -0.38
C ILE A 181 11.44 -21.21 0.62
N SER A 182 10.75 -20.47 1.49
CA SER A 182 11.40 -19.64 2.51
C SER A 182 12.22 -20.51 3.45
N PHE A 183 13.34 -20.00 3.95
CA PHE A 183 14.06 -20.64 5.07
C PHE A 183 13.16 -20.76 6.31
N TYR A 184 12.22 -19.84 6.47
CA TYR A 184 11.24 -19.80 7.56
C TYR A 184 9.94 -20.57 7.28
N GLU A 185 9.90 -21.42 6.25
CA GLU A 185 8.72 -22.21 5.96
C GLU A 185 8.36 -23.12 7.15
N GLY A 186 7.09 -23.13 7.55
CA GLY A 186 6.60 -23.91 8.70
C GLY A 186 6.75 -23.21 10.05
N LEU A 187 7.48 -22.09 10.13
CA LEU A 187 7.54 -21.28 11.34
C LEU A 187 6.36 -20.32 11.43
N SER A 188 5.87 -20.13 12.65
CA SER A 188 4.96 -19.05 13.00
C SER A 188 5.66 -17.69 12.89
N THR A 189 4.88 -16.62 12.71
CA THR A 189 5.41 -15.24 12.73
C THR A 189 6.23 -14.95 13.99
N TYR A 190 5.85 -15.57 15.13
CA TYR A 190 6.52 -15.38 16.41
C TYR A 190 7.93 -15.98 16.42
N GLU A 191 8.08 -17.23 15.98
CA GLU A 191 9.38 -17.92 15.88
C GLU A 191 10.32 -17.17 14.92
N ILE A 192 9.79 -16.67 13.81
CA ILE A 192 10.56 -15.86 12.85
C ILE A 192 11.07 -14.57 13.51
N LEU A 193 10.23 -13.89 14.29
CA LEU A 193 10.63 -12.65 14.96
C LEU A 193 11.67 -12.93 16.05
N GLU A 194 11.51 -14.00 16.81
CA GLU A 194 12.47 -14.40 17.83
C GLU A 194 13.84 -14.73 17.22
N GLU A 195 13.87 -15.48 16.11
CA GLU A 195 15.10 -15.79 15.39
C GLU A 195 15.78 -14.53 14.82
N ILE A 196 15.01 -13.62 14.21
CA ILE A 196 15.55 -12.37 13.64
C ILE A 196 16.09 -11.42 14.71
N LEU A 197 15.40 -11.33 15.85
CA LEU A 197 15.76 -10.40 16.93
C LEU A 197 16.80 -11.00 17.89
N GLY A 198 16.98 -12.33 17.87
CA GLY A 198 17.82 -13.06 18.81
C GLY A 198 17.27 -13.09 20.24
N GLN A 199 16.00 -12.72 20.43
CA GLN A 199 15.32 -12.66 21.73
C GLN A 199 13.80 -12.73 21.55
N ASP A 200 13.08 -13.24 22.56
CA ASP A 200 11.62 -13.23 22.58
C ASP A 200 11.10 -11.77 22.57
N PRO A 201 10.45 -11.31 21.48
CA PRO A 201 9.96 -9.93 21.36
C PRO A 201 8.84 -9.59 22.34
N PHE A 202 8.19 -10.60 22.91
CA PHE A 202 7.12 -10.43 23.89
C PHE A 202 7.64 -10.58 25.32
N ARG A 203 8.94 -10.79 25.54
CA ARG A 203 9.50 -10.77 26.89
C ARG A 203 9.30 -9.39 27.51
N CYS A 204 8.74 -9.36 28.71
CA CYS A 204 8.51 -8.13 29.45
C CYS A 204 9.85 -7.45 29.75
N PRO A 205 10.08 -6.21 29.29
CA PRO A 205 11.35 -5.52 29.49
C PRO A 205 11.60 -5.08 30.94
N ARG A 206 10.64 -5.30 31.85
CA ARG A 206 10.77 -4.96 33.28
C ARG A 206 11.07 -6.14 34.19
N CYS A 207 10.43 -7.30 33.97
CA CYS A 207 10.64 -8.47 34.81
C CYS A 207 11.43 -9.59 34.13
N GLU A 208 11.67 -9.50 32.82
CA GLU A 208 12.43 -10.43 31.98
C GLU A 208 11.94 -11.89 31.96
N THR A 209 10.95 -12.23 32.78
CA THR A 209 10.35 -13.56 32.92
C THR A 209 8.92 -13.62 32.42
N GLY A 210 8.21 -12.48 32.45
CA GLY A 210 6.83 -12.37 31.98
C GLY A 210 6.74 -12.25 30.46
N LYS A 211 5.62 -12.70 29.89
CA LYS A 211 5.28 -12.55 28.47
C LYS A 211 4.20 -11.47 28.30
N MET A 212 4.44 -10.52 27.41
CA MET A 212 3.48 -9.50 27.01
C MET A 212 2.40 -10.14 26.15
N MET A 213 1.15 -9.81 26.45
CA MET A 213 -0.03 -10.29 25.73
C MET A 213 -0.81 -9.09 25.21
N TYR A 214 -1.28 -9.14 23.96
CA TYR A 214 -2.15 -8.10 23.43
C TYR A 214 -3.51 -8.10 24.15
N GLY A 215 -3.89 -6.96 24.74
CA GLY A 215 -5.23 -6.76 25.30
C GLY A 215 -6.12 -6.07 24.28
N LEU A 216 -7.28 -6.65 23.96
CA LEU A 216 -8.37 -5.90 23.33
C LEU A 216 -9.13 -5.15 24.43
N ALA A 217 -9.68 -3.97 24.11
CA ALA A 217 -10.37 -3.11 25.10
C ALA A 217 -11.52 -3.81 25.84
N GLU A 218 -12.06 -4.91 25.30
CA GLU A 218 -13.18 -5.68 25.86
C GLU A 218 -12.85 -7.17 26.12
N ALA A 219 -11.62 -7.63 25.86
CA ALA A 219 -11.21 -9.02 26.11
C ALA A 219 -9.67 -9.16 26.19
N LYS A 220 -9.19 -10.13 26.97
CA LYS A 220 -7.80 -10.59 26.85
C LYS A 220 -7.64 -11.22 25.46
N GLY A 221 -6.70 -10.71 24.65
CA GLY A 221 -6.34 -11.37 23.40
C GLY A 221 -5.84 -12.78 23.70
N THR A 222 -6.16 -13.72 22.81
CA THR A 222 -5.75 -15.13 22.94
C THR A 222 -4.35 -15.40 22.42
N ASP A 223 -3.76 -14.43 21.72
CA ASP A 223 -2.42 -14.50 21.17
C ASP A 223 -1.54 -13.33 21.71
N PRO A 224 -0.21 -13.52 21.85
CA PRO A 224 0.74 -12.45 22.13
C PRO A 224 0.64 -11.29 21.13
#